data_AF-A0A256AAY7-F1
#
_entry.id   AF-A0A256AAY7-F1
#
_cell.length_a   1.000
_cell.length_b   1.000
_cell.length_c   1.000
_cell.angle_alpha   90.00
_cell.angle_beta   90.00
_cell.angle_gamma   90.00
#
_symmetry.space_group_name_H-M   'P 1'
#
loop_
_entity.id
_entity.type
_entity.pdbx_description
1 polymer ?
#
loop_
_entity_poly.entity_id
_entity_poly.type
_entity_poly.pdbx_seq_one_letter_code
_entity_poly.pdbx_strand_id
1 'polypeptide(L)'
;SLGADLGEFLLKRARTSAKNALEYEAEIRKAAKKEGIEDVDGLIDDIKKIADGGDNPNFSVINKKIKDYWTKFLTKKGVKIEIGTEEANRILNVNFADGLFVRKGYDPVTNQFKEQIIYLKSNPSTSAFLEESYHALQSIEGVEKYKDVIYKGIHYKNIDYWEFLAKKRILEEAKKNGISYEEYIFVEKQLYDVLNKKY
;
A
#
# COMPACT_ATOMS: atom_id res chain seq x y z
N SER A 1 3.77 29.01 -3.99
CA SER A 1 5.14 29.27 -3.50
C SER A 1 6.08 28.45 -4.36
N LEU A 2 7.18 29.04 -4.87
CA LEU A 2 8.10 28.36 -5.79
C LEU A 2 8.77 27.09 -5.21
N GLY A 3 8.79 26.93 -3.87
CA GLY A 3 9.41 25.77 -3.21
C GLY A 3 8.61 24.46 -3.31
N ALA A 4 7.29 24.51 -3.50
CA ALA A 4 6.46 23.30 -3.65
C ALA A 4 6.70 22.62 -5.01
N ASP A 5 6.84 23.41 -6.07
CA ASP A 5 7.10 22.92 -7.43
C ASP A 5 8.52 22.34 -7.57
N LEU A 6 9.50 22.87 -6.82
CA LEU A 6 10.87 22.36 -6.82
C LEU A 6 10.98 21.02 -6.09
N GLY A 7 10.31 20.87 -4.94
CA GLY A 7 10.24 19.61 -4.21
C GLY A 7 9.60 18.51 -5.06
N GLU A 8 8.50 18.82 -5.74
CA GLU A 8 7.80 17.88 -6.61
C GLU A 8 8.63 17.51 -7.86
N PHE A 9 9.35 18.47 -8.45
CA PHE A 9 10.27 18.23 -9.56
C PHE A 9 11.45 17.32 -9.17
N LEU A 10 12.10 17.57 -8.03
CA LEU A 10 13.23 16.78 -7.53
C LEU A 10 12.78 15.35 -7.16
N LEU A 11 11.62 15.19 -6.52
CA LEU A 11 11.01 13.89 -6.23
C LEU A 11 10.67 13.12 -7.50
N LYS A 12 10.08 13.78 -8.51
CA LYS A 12 9.76 13.16 -9.80
C LYS A 12 11.00 12.69 -10.55
N ARG A 13 12.12 13.43 -10.44
CA ARG A 13 13.40 13.09 -11.09
C ARG A 13 14.15 11.98 -10.35
N ALA A 14 14.15 12.01 -9.01
CA ALA A 14 14.68 10.93 -8.16
C ALA A 14 13.94 9.59 -8.40
N ARG A 15 12.61 9.64 -8.54
CA ARG A 15 11.76 8.47 -8.87
C ARG A 15 12.06 7.83 -10.23
N THR A 16 12.58 8.62 -11.18
CA THR A 16 12.90 8.11 -12.53
C THR A 16 14.30 7.49 -12.60
N SER A 17 15.14 7.65 -11.57
CA SER A 17 16.58 7.33 -11.63
C SER A 17 17.15 6.77 -10.32
N ALA A 18 16.41 5.89 -9.61
CA ALA A 18 16.90 5.22 -8.40
C ALA A 18 18.28 4.52 -8.56
N LYS A 19 18.73 4.28 -9.80
CA LYS A 19 20.08 3.79 -10.11
C LYS A 19 21.22 4.83 -9.93
N ASN A 20 20.92 6.13 -9.83
CA ASN A 20 21.91 7.22 -9.89
C ASN A 20 21.80 8.23 -8.72
N ALA A 21 21.33 7.83 -7.54
CA ALA A 21 21.20 8.73 -6.38
C ALA A 21 22.52 9.42 -5.99
N LEU A 22 23.67 8.79 -6.28
CA LEU A 22 25.01 9.36 -6.10
C LEU A 22 25.37 10.46 -7.13
N GLU A 23 24.84 10.43 -8.35
CA GLU A 23 25.15 11.43 -9.39
C GLU A 23 24.45 12.77 -9.15
N TYR A 24 23.33 12.77 -8.42
CA TYR A 24 22.48 13.95 -8.20
C TYR A 24 22.60 14.56 -6.80
N GLU A 25 23.40 13.97 -5.90
CA GLU A 25 23.60 14.47 -4.53
C GLU A 25 24.05 15.95 -4.53
N ALA A 26 24.94 16.32 -5.46
CA ALA A 26 25.41 17.69 -5.62
C ALA A 26 24.31 18.67 -6.05
N GLU A 27 23.36 18.24 -6.89
CA GLU A 27 22.24 19.07 -7.33
C GLU A 27 21.20 19.26 -6.21
N ILE A 28 20.92 18.19 -5.45
CA ILE A 28 20.03 18.23 -4.28
C ILE A 28 20.61 19.16 -3.21
N ARG A 29 21.91 19.05 -2.91
CA ARG A 29 22.59 19.96 -1.97
C ARG A 29 22.52 21.42 -2.40
N LYS A 30 22.70 21.68 -3.71
CA LYS A 30 22.64 23.04 -4.26
C LYS A 30 21.22 23.63 -4.19
N ALA A 31 20.20 22.83 -4.48
CA ALA A 31 18.80 23.24 -4.37
C ALA A 31 18.39 23.48 -2.90
N ALA A 32 18.73 22.55 -2.01
CA ALA A 32 18.42 22.63 -0.58
C ALA A 32 19.07 23.86 0.08
N LYS A 33 20.32 24.17 -0.28
CA LYS A 33 21.01 25.38 0.19
C LYS A 33 20.36 26.68 -0.33
N LYS A 34 19.83 26.68 -1.55
CA LYS A 34 19.12 27.83 -2.13
C LYS A 34 17.80 28.11 -1.40
N GLU A 35 17.14 27.07 -0.93
CA GLU A 35 15.86 27.13 -0.21
C GLU A 35 16.01 27.22 1.32
N GLY A 36 17.24 27.26 1.83
CA GLY A 36 17.51 27.41 3.27
C GLY A 36 17.21 26.18 4.12
N ILE A 37 17.24 24.98 3.53
CA ILE A 37 17.07 23.72 4.26
C ILE A 37 18.36 23.43 5.05
N GLU A 38 18.24 23.30 6.37
CA GLU A 38 19.39 23.11 7.28
C GLU A 38 19.88 21.66 7.33
N ASP A 39 18.96 20.68 7.30
CA ASP A 39 19.30 19.25 7.37
C ASP A 39 19.22 18.56 5.99
N VAL A 40 20.18 18.90 5.14
CA VAL A 40 20.29 18.34 3.79
C VAL A 40 20.80 16.90 3.82
N ASP A 41 21.65 16.57 4.80
CA ASP A 41 22.24 15.23 4.95
C ASP A 41 21.20 14.19 5.36
N GLY A 42 20.31 14.52 6.31
CA GLY A 42 19.19 13.65 6.68
C GLY A 42 18.25 13.36 5.50
N LEU A 43 17.94 14.38 4.69
CA LEU A 43 17.13 14.22 3.48
C LEU A 43 17.78 13.27 2.46
N ILE A 44 19.10 13.39 2.26
CA ILE A 44 19.86 12.53 1.34
C ILE A 44 19.90 11.09 1.86
N ASP A 45 20.11 10.89 3.15
CA ASP A 45 20.12 9.57 3.77
C ASP A 45 18.76 8.88 3.68
N ASP A 46 17.66 9.62 3.85
CA ASP A 46 16.32 9.07 3.70
C ASP A 46 16.02 8.72 2.23
N ILE A 47 16.48 9.52 1.27
CA ILE A 47 16.40 9.18 -0.16
C ILE A 47 17.21 7.91 -0.47
N LYS A 48 18.40 7.75 0.13
CA LYS A 48 19.24 6.55 -0.04
C LYS A 48 18.58 5.31 0.56
N LYS A 49 17.99 5.40 1.76
CA LYS A 49 17.23 4.30 2.38
C LYS A 49 16.02 3.87 1.54
N ILE A 50 15.32 4.84 0.93
CA ILE A 50 14.20 4.56 0.01
C ILE A 50 14.70 3.86 -1.28
N ALA A 51 15.90 4.21 -1.75
CA ALA A 51 16.50 3.64 -2.96
C ALA A 51 17.07 2.22 -2.74
N ASP A 52 17.59 1.92 -1.55
CA ASP A 52 18.27 0.67 -1.23
C ASP A 52 17.32 -0.49 -0.84
N GLY A 53 16.00 -0.29 -0.89
CA GLY A 53 15.03 -1.38 -0.72
C GLY A 53 15.01 -2.01 0.68
N GLY A 54 15.42 -1.28 1.71
CA GLY A 54 15.34 -1.72 3.10
C GLY A 54 13.89 -1.84 3.58
N ASP A 55 13.61 -2.88 4.37
CA ASP A 55 12.30 -3.18 4.94
C ASP A 55 11.64 -1.97 5.60
N ASN A 56 10.46 -1.63 5.07
CA ASN A 56 9.38 -0.84 5.66
C ASN A 56 9.75 0.58 6.16
N PRO A 57 9.47 1.66 5.39
CA PRO A 57 9.44 3.01 5.95
C PRO A 57 8.43 2.96 7.10
N ASN A 58 8.76 3.49 8.28
CA ASN A 58 7.85 3.52 9.44
C ASN A 58 6.48 4.15 9.07
N PHE A 59 5.57 3.35 8.52
CA PHE A 59 4.23 3.78 8.16
C PHE A 59 3.46 4.06 9.44
N SER A 60 2.55 5.03 9.38
CA SER A 60 1.68 5.31 10.51
C SER A 60 0.84 4.07 10.83
N VAL A 61 0.82 3.70 12.11
CA VAL A 61 -0.10 2.67 12.60
C VAL A 61 -1.53 3.10 12.28
N ILE A 62 -2.35 2.15 11.81
CA ILE A 62 -3.73 2.46 11.44
C ILE A 62 -4.49 3.23 12.53
N ASN A 63 -5.18 4.29 12.12
CA ASN A 63 -6.03 5.07 13.00
C ASN A 63 -7.12 4.17 13.64
N LYS A 64 -7.20 4.21 14.97
CA LYS A 64 -8.17 3.40 15.75
C LYS A 64 -9.61 3.53 15.27
N LYS A 65 -10.08 4.74 14.92
CA LYS A 65 -11.47 4.95 14.46
C LYS A 65 -11.75 4.25 13.13
N ILE A 66 -10.79 4.31 12.20
CA ILE A 66 -10.88 3.63 10.90
C ILE A 66 -10.87 2.12 11.11
N LYS A 67 -9.91 1.60 11.90
CA LYS A 67 -9.81 0.19 12.27
C LYS A 67 -11.12 -0.34 12.88
N ASP A 68 -11.67 0.36 13.87
CA ASP A 68 -12.89 -0.05 14.58
C ASP A 68 -14.11 -0.05 13.65
N TYR A 69 -14.25 0.97 12.81
CA TYR A 69 -15.34 1.06 11.82
C TYR A 69 -15.30 -0.12 10.85
N TRP A 70 -14.16 -0.35 10.22
CA TRP A 70 -13.99 -1.41 9.22
C TRP A 70 -14.10 -2.79 9.83
N THR A 71 -13.54 -3.01 11.01
CA THR A 71 -13.67 -4.28 11.74
C THR A 71 -15.14 -4.59 11.99
N LYS A 72 -15.90 -3.63 12.53
CA LYS A 72 -17.33 -3.81 12.77
C LYS A 72 -18.12 -4.05 11.49
N PHE A 73 -17.78 -3.35 10.41
CA PHE A 73 -18.43 -3.50 9.11
C PHE A 73 -18.19 -4.89 8.51
N LEU A 74 -16.94 -5.34 8.50
CA LEU A 74 -16.53 -6.64 7.93
C LEU A 74 -17.06 -7.81 8.75
N THR A 75 -17.06 -7.73 10.09
CA THR A 75 -17.66 -8.77 10.93
C THR A 75 -19.15 -8.94 10.65
N LYS A 76 -19.90 -7.86 10.41
CA LYS A 76 -21.31 -7.96 9.99
C LYS A 76 -21.50 -8.63 8.63
N LYS A 77 -20.47 -8.67 7.79
CA LYS A 77 -20.44 -9.35 6.49
C LYS A 77 -19.90 -10.78 6.59
N GLY A 78 -19.62 -11.29 7.79
CA GLY A 78 -19.12 -12.64 8.01
C GLY A 78 -17.60 -12.78 7.85
N VAL A 79 -16.86 -11.67 7.91
CA VAL A 79 -15.38 -11.68 7.84
C VAL A 79 -14.81 -11.55 9.25
N LYS A 80 -13.99 -12.53 9.64
CA LYS A 80 -13.22 -12.51 10.89
C LYS A 80 -11.90 -11.77 10.66
N ILE A 81 -11.42 -11.05 11.68
CA ILE A 81 -10.14 -10.34 11.61
C ILE A 81 -9.28 -10.77 12.80
N GLU A 82 -8.07 -11.22 12.52
CA GLU A 82 -7.06 -11.70 13.47
C GLU A 82 -5.84 -10.78 13.39
N ILE A 83 -5.66 -9.90 14.38
CA ILE A 83 -4.61 -8.87 14.38
C ILE A 83 -3.66 -9.11 15.54
N GLY A 84 -2.39 -9.39 15.24
CA GLY A 84 -1.34 -9.58 16.25
C GLY A 84 -1.51 -10.79 17.15
N THR A 85 -2.44 -11.69 16.82
CA THR A 85 -2.60 -12.98 17.50
C THR A 85 -1.44 -13.91 17.12
N GLU A 86 -1.16 -14.91 17.96
CA GLU A 86 -0.15 -15.92 17.66
C GLU A 86 -0.42 -16.61 16.32
N GLU A 87 -1.70 -16.93 16.07
CA GLU A 87 -2.14 -17.53 14.81
C GLU A 87 -1.94 -16.60 13.61
N ALA A 88 -2.29 -15.30 13.74
CA ALA A 88 -2.05 -14.34 12.67
C ALA A 88 -0.56 -14.23 12.31
N ASN A 89 0.30 -14.08 13.32
CA ASN A 89 1.74 -13.99 13.10
C ASN A 89 2.30 -15.27 12.47
N ARG A 90 1.85 -16.45 12.93
CA ARG A 90 2.25 -17.74 12.38
C ARG A 90 1.87 -17.86 10.90
N ILE A 91 0.61 -17.57 10.55
CA ILE A 91 0.12 -17.66 9.17
C ILE A 91 0.84 -16.67 8.26
N LEU A 92 1.02 -15.43 8.68
CA LEU A 92 1.71 -14.41 7.89
C LEU A 92 3.17 -14.76 7.64
N ASN A 93 3.88 -15.26 8.67
CA ASN A 93 5.27 -15.70 8.53
C ASN A 93 5.42 -16.85 7.54
N VAL A 94 4.52 -17.84 7.58
CA VAL A 94 4.54 -18.98 6.64
C VAL A 94 4.34 -18.52 5.18
N ASN A 95 3.60 -17.44 4.96
CA ASN A 95 3.29 -16.92 3.63
C ASN A 95 4.16 -15.73 3.23
N PHE A 96 5.14 -15.33 4.05
CA PHE A 96 5.98 -14.15 3.83
C PHE A 96 5.17 -12.88 3.51
N ALA A 97 4.06 -12.67 4.22
CA ALA A 97 3.10 -11.61 3.93
C ALA A 97 2.98 -10.57 5.06
N ASP A 98 2.70 -9.32 4.70
CA ASP A 98 2.37 -8.26 5.66
C ASP A 98 0.90 -8.29 6.11
N GLY A 99 0.02 -8.77 5.23
CA GLY A 99 -1.40 -9.02 5.44
C GLY A 99 -1.87 -10.18 4.56
N LEU A 100 -2.92 -10.88 4.97
CA LEU A 100 -3.45 -11.99 4.17
C LEU A 100 -4.95 -12.22 4.42
N PHE A 101 -5.75 -12.02 3.39
CA PHE A 101 -7.12 -12.50 3.33
C PHE A 101 -7.20 -13.97 2.86
N VAL A 102 -7.93 -14.80 3.60
CA VAL A 102 -8.10 -16.24 3.34
C VAL A 102 -9.57 -16.63 3.41
N ARG A 103 -10.00 -17.48 2.48
CA ARG A 103 -11.29 -18.18 2.54
C ARG A 103 -11.07 -19.65 2.85
N LYS A 104 -11.77 -20.20 3.84
CA LYS A 104 -11.66 -21.60 4.23
C LYS A 104 -13.02 -22.29 4.20
N GLY A 105 -13.01 -23.53 3.73
CA GLY A 105 -14.18 -24.41 3.67
C GLY A 105 -15.30 -23.88 2.78
N TYR A 106 -15.38 -24.32 1.53
CA TYR A 106 -16.52 -24.00 0.68
C TYR A 106 -17.70 -24.93 0.98
N ASP A 107 -18.88 -24.37 1.19
CA ASP A 107 -20.14 -25.10 1.30
C ASP A 107 -20.88 -25.06 -0.05
N PRO A 108 -20.94 -26.19 -0.77
CA PRO A 108 -21.61 -26.25 -2.07
C PRO A 108 -23.14 -26.15 -1.97
N VAL A 109 -23.73 -26.41 -0.80
CA VAL A 109 -25.19 -26.34 -0.62
C VAL A 109 -25.65 -24.89 -0.51
N THR A 110 -24.91 -24.09 0.26
CA THR A 110 -25.19 -22.66 0.42
C THR A 110 -24.46 -21.79 -0.60
N ASN A 111 -23.55 -22.38 -1.40
CA ASN A 111 -22.65 -21.70 -2.33
C ASN A 111 -21.84 -20.57 -1.64
N GLN A 112 -21.39 -20.82 -0.41
CA GLN A 112 -20.70 -19.84 0.43
C GLN A 112 -19.45 -20.42 1.07
N PHE A 113 -18.48 -19.56 1.36
CA PHE A 113 -17.34 -19.94 2.20
C PHE A 113 -17.75 -19.91 3.67
N LYS A 114 -17.45 -21.01 4.38
CA LYS A 114 -17.71 -21.19 5.81
C LYS A 114 -16.92 -20.21 6.65
N GLU A 115 -15.70 -19.88 6.24
CA GLU A 115 -14.85 -18.91 6.92
C GLU A 115 -14.18 -17.97 5.92
N GLN A 116 -14.19 -16.68 6.26
CA GLN A 116 -13.45 -15.63 5.57
C GLN A 116 -12.67 -14.86 6.63
N ILE A 117 -11.34 -14.85 6.55
CA ILE A 117 -10.47 -14.36 7.63
C ILE A 117 -9.42 -13.42 7.05
N ILE A 118 -9.22 -12.26 7.67
CA ILE A 118 -8.09 -11.38 7.45
C ILE A 118 -7.07 -11.60 8.57
N TYR A 119 -5.83 -11.90 8.22
CA TYR A 119 -4.69 -11.98 9.13
C TYR A 119 -3.80 -10.74 8.95
N LEU A 120 -3.47 -10.07 10.06
CA LEU A 120 -2.61 -8.89 10.06
C LEU A 120 -1.61 -8.92 11.23
N LYS A 121 -0.44 -8.29 11.03
CA LYS A 121 0.54 -8.04 12.10
C LYS A 121 -0.09 -7.22 13.24
N SER A 122 0.50 -7.23 14.43
CA SER A 122 -0.02 -6.51 15.61
C SER A 122 -0.19 -5.00 15.39
N ASN A 123 0.69 -4.41 14.59
CA ASN A 123 0.69 -2.99 14.23
C ASN A 123 0.72 -2.85 12.70
N PRO A 124 -0.39 -3.12 12.00
CA PRO A 124 -0.42 -2.97 10.56
C PRO A 124 -0.43 -1.49 10.18
N SER A 125 0.13 -1.20 9.01
CA SER A 125 -0.03 0.10 8.36
C SER A 125 -1.50 0.32 7.94
N THR A 126 -1.87 1.57 7.66
CA THR A 126 -3.23 1.89 7.22
C THR A 126 -3.56 1.23 5.89
N SER A 127 -2.62 1.27 4.94
CA SER A 127 -2.70 0.62 3.63
C SER A 127 -2.86 -0.88 3.74
N ALA A 128 -2.02 -1.58 4.51
CA ALA A 128 -2.11 -3.03 4.65
C ALA A 128 -3.46 -3.49 5.20
N PHE A 129 -3.96 -2.79 6.23
CA PHE A 129 -5.29 -3.11 6.77
C PHE A 129 -6.41 -2.85 5.75
N LEU A 130 -6.36 -1.72 5.04
CA LEU A 130 -7.38 -1.38 4.05
C LEU A 130 -7.33 -2.30 2.83
N GLU A 131 -6.14 -2.71 2.39
CA GLU A 131 -5.94 -3.62 1.27
C GLU A 131 -6.65 -4.95 1.50
N GLU A 132 -6.37 -5.62 2.63
CA GLU A 132 -7.04 -6.87 2.97
C GLU A 132 -8.55 -6.68 3.21
N SER A 133 -8.94 -5.50 3.71
CA SER A 133 -10.36 -5.14 3.85
C SER A 133 -11.05 -5.05 2.49
N TYR A 134 -10.41 -4.45 1.48
CA TYR A 134 -10.94 -4.38 0.12
C TYR A 134 -10.97 -5.75 -0.55
N HIS A 135 -9.94 -6.59 -0.38
CA HIS A 135 -9.94 -7.97 -0.87
C HIS A 135 -11.12 -8.77 -0.29
N ALA A 136 -11.40 -8.62 1.00
CA ALA A 136 -12.56 -9.26 1.62
C ALA A 136 -13.89 -8.76 1.02
N LEU A 137 -14.04 -7.46 0.75
CA LEU A 137 -15.24 -6.93 0.11
C LEU A 137 -15.42 -7.42 -1.33
N GLN A 138 -14.34 -7.40 -2.11
CA GLN A 138 -14.34 -7.88 -3.49
C GLN A 138 -14.73 -9.37 -3.55
N SER A 139 -14.28 -10.17 -2.59
CA SER A 139 -14.72 -11.56 -2.42
C SER A 139 -16.23 -11.67 -2.21
N ILE A 140 -16.80 -10.85 -1.34
CA ILE A 140 -18.24 -10.84 -1.04
C ILE A 140 -19.06 -10.37 -2.25
N GLU A 141 -18.56 -9.39 -2.98
CA GLU A 141 -19.23 -8.80 -4.15
C GLU A 141 -19.08 -9.66 -5.41
N GLY A 142 -18.28 -10.72 -5.37
CA GLY A 142 -18.03 -11.59 -6.53
C GLY A 142 -17.24 -10.89 -7.64
N VAL A 143 -16.37 -9.96 -7.27
CA VAL A 143 -15.52 -9.23 -8.22
C VAL A 143 -14.58 -10.22 -8.92
N GLU A 144 -14.46 -10.11 -10.24
CA GLU A 144 -13.54 -10.91 -11.04
C GLU A 144 -12.09 -10.67 -10.61
N LYS A 145 -11.30 -11.74 -10.40
CA LYS A 145 -9.90 -11.60 -9.97
C LYS A 145 -9.03 -10.94 -11.03
N TYR A 146 -9.26 -11.27 -12.31
CA TYR A 146 -8.47 -10.73 -13.41
C TYR A 146 -9.35 -10.03 -14.43
N LYS A 147 -8.90 -8.85 -14.88
CA LYS A 147 -9.66 -8.04 -15.85
C LYS A 147 -8.76 -7.11 -16.65
N ASP A 148 -9.22 -6.77 -17.85
CA ASP A 148 -8.67 -5.67 -18.63
C ASP A 148 -9.10 -4.32 -18.01
N VAL A 149 -8.16 -3.39 -17.84
CA VAL A 149 -8.41 -2.09 -17.21
C VAL A 149 -7.85 -0.95 -18.05
N ILE A 150 -8.56 0.19 -18.05
CA ILE A 150 -8.04 1.45 -18.60
C ILE A 150 -7.66 2.35 -17.43
N TYR A 151 -6.39 2.73 -17.36
CA TYR A 151 -5.89 3.61 -16.30
C TYR A 151 -5.02 4.70 -16.91
N LYS A 152 -5.36 5.97 -16.62
CA LYS A 152 -4.69 7.16 -17.18
C LYS A 152 -4.57 7.13 -18.72
N GLY A 153 -5.61 6.65 -19.40
CA GLY A 153 -5.66 6.56 -20.87
C GLY A 153 -4.91 5.38 -21.49
N ILE A 154 -4.25 4.54 -20.68
CA ILE A 154 -3.52 3.35 -21.15
C ILE A 154 -4.37 2.10 -20.86
N HIS A 155 -4.45 1.21 -21.85
CA HIS A 155 -5.15 -0.07 -21.72
C HIS A 155 -4.18 -1.17 -21.26
N TYR A 156 -4.47 -1.75 -20.10
CA TYR A 156 -3.72 -2.86 -19.50
C TYR A 156 -4.57 -4.12 -19.52
N LYS A 157 -3.97 -5.24 -19.95
CA LYS A 157 -4.70 -6.50 -20.15
C LYS A 157 -4.43 -7.52 -19.07
N ASN A 158 -5.46 -8.26 -18.67
CA ASN A 158 -5.38 -9.37 -17.71
C ASN A 158 -4.61 -8.98 -16.44
N ILE A 159 -5.05 -7.89 -15.80
CA ILE A 159 -4.47 -7.33 -14.58
C ILE A 159 -5.12 -8.00 -13.37
N ASP A 160 -4.36 -8.20 -12.29
CA ASP A 160 -4.93 -8.55 -10.99
C ASP A 160 -5.83 -7.40 -10.54
N TYR A 161 -7.11 -7.57 -10.80
CA TYR A 161 -8.11 -6.53 -10.70
C TYR A 161 -8.45 -6.23 -9.24
N TRP A 162 -8.33 -7.24 -8.38
CA TRP A 162 -8.51 -7.09 -6.94
C TRP A 162 -7.47 -6.12 -6.37
N GLU A 163 -6.19 -6.43 -6.63
CA GLU A 163 -5.04 -5.61 -6.23
C GLU A 163 -5.14 -4.20 -6.82
N PHE A 164 -5.47 -4.09 -8.11
CA PHE A 164 -5.63 -2.80 -8.79
C PHE A 164 -6.72 -1.94 -8.11
N LEU A 165 -7.89 -2.51 -7.85
CA LEU A 165 -9.00 -1.79 -7.23
C LEU A 165 -8.69 -1.39 -5.80
N ALA A 166 -8.10 -2.29 -5.01
CA ALA A 166 -7.72 -2.02 -3.63
C ALA A 166 -6.76 -0.84 -3.56
N LYS A 167 -5.63 -0.91 -4.29
CA LYS A 167 -4.61 0.14 -4.29
C LYS A 167 -5.14 1.46 -4.85
N LYS A 168 -5.91 1.41 -5.95
CA LYS A 168 -6.56 2.61 -6.50
C LYS A 168 -7.45 3.28 -5.45
N ARG A 169 -8.26 2.51 -4.72
CA ARG A 169 -9.18 3.06 -3.71
C ARG A 169 -8.45 3.63 -2.50
N ILE A 170 -7.38 2.96 -2.06
CA ILE A 170 -6.50 3.45 -0.99
C ILE A 170 -5.94 4.84 -1.37
N LEU A 171 -5.45 5.01 -2.60
CA LEU A 171 -4.92 6.28 -3.09
C LEU A 171 -6.02 7.37 -3.18
N GLU A 172 -7.20 7.03 -3.69
CA GLU A 172 -8.34 7.96 -3.78
C GLU A 172 -8.81 8.46 -2.40
N GLU A 173 -8.73 7.62 -1.37
CA GLU A 173 -9.18 7.94 -0.02
C GLU A 173 -8.04 8.29 0.96
N ALA A 174 -6.79 8.39 0.50
CA ALA A 174 -5.61 8.47 1.35
C ALA A 174 -5.69 9.58 2.41
N LYS A 175 -6.06 10.81 1.99
CA LYS A 175 -6.23 11.95 2.90
C LYS A 175 -7.31 11.71 3.95
N LYS A 176 -8.43 11.08 3.57
CA LYS A 176 -9.56 10.80 4.47
C LYS A 176 -9.18 9.75 5.51
N ASN A 177 -8.37 8.78 5.12
CA ASN A 177 -7.99 7.65 5.97
C ASN A 177 -6.71 7.91 6.78
N GLY A 178 -6.06 9.07 6.60
CA GLY A 178 -4.85 9.46 7.35
C GLY A 178 -3.60 8.71 6.89
N ILE A 179 -3.57 8.27 5.63
CA ILE A 179 -2.42 7.63 5.01
C ILE A 179 -1.29 8.67 4.90
N SER A 180 -0.09 8.30 5.36
CA SER A 180 1.07 9.18 5.28
C SER A 180 1.50 9.38 3.82
N TYR A 181 2.30 10.41 3.55
CA TYR A 181 2.78 10.64 2.19
C TYR A 181 3.68 9.50 1.71
N GLU A 182 4.54 8.98 2.58
CA GLU A 182 5.44 7.86 2.32
C GLU A 182 4.66 6.60 1.97
N GLU A 183 3.61 6.32 2.73
CA GLU A 183 2.71 5.19 2.50
C GLU A 183 1.92 5.36 1.19
N TYR A 184 1.45 6.58 0.90
CA TYR A 184 0.81 6.89 -0.38
C TYR A 184 1.72 6.58 -1.56
N ILE A 185 2.98 7.01 -1.50
CA ILE A 185 3.96 6.77 -2.57
C ILE A 185 4.30 5.30 -2.72
N PHE A 186 4.39 4.57 -1.60
CA PHE A 186 4.59 3.13 -1.62
C PHE A 186 3.42 2.41 -2.31
N VAL A 187 2.17 2.73 -1.95
CA VAL A 187 0.98 2.17 -2.60
C VAL A 187 0.90 2.56 -4.08
N GLU A 188 1.26 3.80 -4.43
CA GLU A 188 1.29 4.24 -5.83
C GLU A 188 2.29 3.42 -6.65
N LYS A 189 3.50 3.17 -6.12
CA LYS A 189 4.49 2.29 -6.75
C LYS A 189 3.92 0.88 -6.95
N GLN A 190 3.35 0.29 -5.90
CA GLN A 190 2.76 -1.04 -5.98
C GLN A 190 1.60 -1.11 -7.00
N LEU A 191 0.79 -0.06 -7.14
CA LEU A 191 -0.25 0.01 -8.18
C LEU A 191 0.36 -0.08 -9.58
N TYR A 192 1.47 0.62 -9.84
CA TYR A 192 2.18 0.49 -11.10
C TYR A 192 2.81 -0.89 -11.28
N ASP A 193 3.32 -1.50 -10.21
CA ASP A 193 3.85 -2.86 -10.27
C ASP A 193 2.75 -3.87 -10.64
N VAL A 194 1.53 -3.73 -10.10
CA VAL A 194 0.33 -4.51 -10.48
C VAL A 194 -0.02 -4.30 -11.96
N LEU A 195 -0.08 -3.05 -12.43
CA LEU A 195 -0.38 -2.73 -13.83
C LEU A 195 0.67 -3.31 -14.79
N ASN A 196 1.93 -3.40 -14.34
CA ASN A 196 3.04 -3.94 -15.12
C ASN A 196 3.35 -5.42 -14.83
N LYS A 197 2.56 -6.09 -13.97
CA LYS A 197 2.72 -7.50 -13.56
C LYS A 197 4.11 -7.81 -12.99
N LYS A 198 4.64 -6.89 -12.17
CA LYS A 198 5.88 -7.06 -11.42
C LYS A 198 5.48 -7.39 -9.98
N TYR A 199 5.76 -8.61 -9.55
CA TYR A 199 5.47 -9.11 -8.20
C TYR A 199 6.77 -9.52 -7.53
#